data_AF-E8JR43-F1
#
_entry.id   AF-E8JR43-F1
#
_cell.length_a   1.000
_cell.length_b   1.000
_cell.length_c   1.000
_cell.angle_alpha   90.00
_cell.angle_beta   90.00
_cell.angle_gamma   90.00
#
_symmetry.space_group_name_H-M   'P 1'
#
loop_
_entity.id
_entity.type
_entity.pdbx_description
1 polymer ?
#
loop_
_entity_poly.entity_id
_entity_poly.type
_entity_poly.pdbx_seq_one_letter_code
_entity_poly.pdbx_strand_id
1 'polypeptide(L)'
;MLALLTGAVSAHEVKADVIVSGNTYKITARHSGKVLDVARGAKNAGANVQQWSDTNGTNQKWEFTKVNDCENTNPSDTTPTTTTGFHTSGTTLYDAKGNPFIMRGINYPYAWYKGQEDTAIPAIARTGTNCIRIVMGDGRQYSKTSLAEIQKLLRLCKDNHLIAIVEAHDATGSDNIQDLENAANYWIEMKNVLIGNEANVILNIANEWAGSWDSSTWASGYQQVIPKLRNAGIKNTIVVDCAAGDNIQNQLLMQVKVSFNLTHKRTSCSLFTCTNMLVPTVLYKTILTHH
;
A
#
# COMPACT_ATOMS: atom_id res chain seq x y z
N MET A 1 -51.85 35.70 9.95
CA MET A 1 -50.82 35.38 8.94
C MET A 1 -49.48 35.45 9.66
N LEU A 2 -48.99 34.31 10.14
CA LEU A 2 -47.79 34.20 10.97
C LEU A 2 -46.65 33.70 10.08
N ALA A 3 -45.71 34.57 9.72
CA ALA A 3 -44.58 34.22 8.86
C ALA A 3 -43.50 33.51 9.70
N LEU A 4 -43.21 32.25 9.36
CA LEU A 4 -42.02 31.55 9.82
C LEU A 4 -40.78 32.23 9.19
N LEU A 5 -39.91 32.80 10.01
CA LEU A 5 -38.54 33.11 9.63
C LEU A 5 -37.71 31.81 9.67
N THR A 6 -37.48 31.21 8.50
CA THR A 6 -36.42 30.22 8.31
C THR A 6 -35.08 30.97 8.16
N GLY A 7 -34.29 31.03 9.23
CA GLY A 7 -32.90 31.47 9.16
C GLY A 7 -32.04 30.33 8.62
N ALA A 8 -31.54 30.47 7.40
CA ALA A 8 -30.49 29.61 6.87
C ALA A 8 -29.18 29.92 7.61
N VAL A 9 -28.62 28.94 8.32
CA VAL A 9 -27.25 29.03 8.82
C VAL A 9 -26.33 28.77 7.63
N SER A 10 -25.62 29.80 7.17
CA SER A 10 -24.57 29.63 6.17
C SER A 10 -23.41 28.87 6.80
N ALA A 11 -23.13 27.66 6.29
CA ALA A 11 -21.92 26.94 6.64
C ALA A 11 -20.71 27.81 6.27
N HIS A 12 -19.85 28.08 7.25
CA HIS A 12 -18.57 28.72 7.01
C HIS A 12 -17.69 27.68 6.31
N GLU A 13 -17.44 27.86 5.00
CA GLU A 13 -16.47 27.05 4.28
C GLU A 13 -15.10 27.21 4.96
N VAL A 14 -14.61 26.13 5.56
CA VAL A 14 -13.22 26.04 5.95
C VAL A 14 -12.41 25.97 4.66
N LYS A 15 -11.85 27.09 4.22
CA LYS A 15 -10.80 27.10 3.19
C LYS A 15 -9.64 26.28 3.74
N ALA A 16 -9.45 25.06 3.24
CA ALA A 16 -8.19 24.37 3.39
C ALA A 16 -7.09 25.26 2.80
N ASP A 17 -5.97 25.42 3.51
CA ASP A 17 -4.80 26.12 2.97
C ASP A 17 -4.36 25.42 1.69
N VAL A 18 -4.65 26.04 0.55
CA VAL A 18 -4.32 25.50 -0.76
C VAL A 18 -2.83 25.66 -0.99
N ILE A 19 -2.14 24.57 -1.33
CA ILE A 19 -0.76 24.63 -1.81
C ILE A 19 -0.75 25.37 -3.16
N VAL A 20 -0.13 26.54 -3.19
CA VAL A 20 0.08 27.38 -4.36
C VAL A 20 1.37 27.00 -5.08
N SER A 21 1.27 26.70 -6.38
CA SER A 21 2.43 26.41 -7.23
C SER A 21 3.36 27.62 -7.36
N GLY A 22 4.67 27.41 -7.36
CA GLY A 22 5.66 28.50 -7.40
C GLY A 22 6.08 29.04 -6.04
N ASN A 23 5.37 28.69 -4.96
CA ASN A 23 5.75 29.09 -3.61
C ASN A 23 6.72 28.08 -2.98
N THR A 24 7.53 28.59 -2.06
CA THR A 24 8.43 27.77 -1.24
C THR A 24 7.76 27.39 0.07
N TYR A 25 7.81 26.11 0.41
CA TYR A 25 7.20 25.51 1.60
C TYR A 25 8.25 24.79 2.44
N LYS A 26 7.92 24.65 3.74
CA LYS A 26 8.59 23.77 4.67
C LYS A 26 7.62 22.67 5.08
N ILE A 27 8.04 21.42 4.95
CA ILE A 27 7.21 20.26 5.27
C ILE A 27 7.63 19.75 6.64
N THR A 28 6.74 19.88 7.62
CA THR A 28 6.99 19.47 9.00
C THR A 28 6.23 18.19 9.31
N ALA A 29 6.95 17.18 9.77
CA ALA A 29 6.39 15.91 10.19
C ALA A 29 5.65 16.07 11.54
N ARG A 30 4.32 15.91 11.54
CA ARG A 30 3.48 16.11 12.74
C ARG A 30 3.90 15.25 13.95
N HIS A 31 4.39 14.04 13.72
CA HIS A 31 4.73 13.10 14.79
C HIS A 31 6.12 13.33 15.40
N SER A 32 7.02 14.05 14.71
CA SER A 32 8.42 14.24 15.15
C SER A 32 8.83 15.70 15.31
N GLY A 33 8.08 16.64 14.71
CA GLY A 33 8.45 18.04 14.62
C GLY A 33 9.63 18.34 13.69
N LYS A 34 10.21 17.32 13.05
CA LYS A 34 11.33 17.45 12.10
C LYS A 34 10.85 17.84 10.71
N VAL A 35 11.76 18.34 9.87
CA VAL A 35 11.45 18.88 8.55
C VAL A 35 12.06 18.04 7.43
N LEU A 36 11.43 18.07 6.25
CA LEU A 36 11.94 17.42 5.05
C LEU A 36 13.23 18.08 4.56
N ASP A 37 14.31 17.31 4.41
CA ASP A 37 15.69 17.77 4.21
C ASP A 37 16.41 16.94 3.14
N VAL A 38 17.14 17.56 2.21
CA VAL A 38 18.11 16.84 1.37
C VAL A 38 19.40 16.63 2.15
N ALA A 39 19.78 15.38 2.36
CA ALA A 39 20.87 15.00 3.25
C ALA A 39 22.18 15.72 2.87
N ARG A 40 22.77 16.40 3.85
CA ARG A 40 24.03 17.17 3.72
C ARG A 40 23.98 18.27 2.64
N GLY A 41 22.78 18.68 2.19
CA GLY A 41 22.61 19.66 1.12
C GLY A 41 23.15 19.19 -0.24
N ALA A 42 23.18 17.87 -0.47
CA ALA A 42 23.68 17.26 -1.69
C ALA A 42 22.95 17.77 -2.95
N LYS A 43 23.71 17.98 -4.04
CA LYS A 43 23.21 18.53 -5.30
C LYS A 43 23.13 17.50 -6.44
N ASN A 44 23.66 16.30 -6.22
CA ASN A 44 23.63 15.23 -7.21
C ASN A 44 22.24 14.61 -7.31
N ALA A 45 21.89 14.15 -8.51
CA ALA A 45 20.71 13.31 -8.71
C ALA A 45 20.82 12.05 -7.83
N GLY A 46 19.68 11.60 -7.29
CA GLY A 46 19.64 10.49 -6.34
C GLY A 46 20.06 10.84 -4.91
N ALA A 47 20.32 12.11 -4.59
CA ALA A 47 20.58 12.54 -3.22
C ALA A 47 19.45 12.10 -2.25
N ASN A 48 19.86 11.54 -1.11
CA ASN A 48 18.95 11.09 -0.07
C ASN A 48 18.10 12.26 0.47
N VAL A 49 16.82 12.02 0.72
CA VAL A 49 15.89 12.97 1.34
C VAL A 49 15.43 12.36 2.65
N GLN A 50 15.55 13.11 3.74
CA GLN A 50 15.42 12.63 5.12
C GLN A 50 14.58 13.59 5.97
N GLN A 51 14.19 13.15 7.17
CA GLN A 51 13.72 14.06 8.22
C GLN A 51 14.87 14.50 9.09
N TRP A 52 15.08 15.81 9.19
CA TRP A 52 16.15 16.38 9.99
C TRP A 52 15.64 17.51 10.88
N SER A 53 16.44 17.88 11.88
CA SER A 53 16.18 19.08 12.66
C SER A 53 16.04 20.28 11.72
N ASP A 54 15.10 21.18 12.03
CA ASP A 54 14.94 22.42 11.27
C ASP A 54 16.20 23.28 11.41
N THR A 55 16.97 23.34 10.33
CA THR A 55 18.17 24.19 10.23
C THR A 55 17.87 25.45 9.41
N ASN A 56 16.63 25.60 8.93
CA ASN A 56 16.19 26.61 7.98
C ASN A 56 17.04 26.65 6.69
N GLY A 57 17.71 25.54 6.37
CA GLY A 57 18.58 25.40 5.20
C GLY A 57 17.79 25.44 3.89
N THR A 58 18.47 25.81 2.80
CA THR A 58 17.85 25.79 1.45
C THR A 58 17.49 24.38 1.00
N ASN A 59 18.19 23.37 1.51
CA ASN A 59 17.88 21.95 1.34
C ASN A 59 16.62 21.49 2.12
N GLN A 60 15.96 22.39 2.87
CA GLN A 60 14.72 22.16 3.61
C GLN A 60 13.53 22.98 3.06
N LYS A 61 13.71 23.53 1.85
CA LYS A 61 12.75 24.40 1.16
C LYS A 61 12.28 23.71 -0.12
N TRP A 62 10.96 23.57 -0.25
CA TRP A 62 10.34 22.76 -1.31
C TRP A 62 9.37 23.60 -2.11
N GLU A 63 9.44 23.47 -3.43
CA GLU A 63 8.42 23.99 -4.33
C GLU A 63 7.54 22.83 -4.77
N PHE A 64 6.22 23.04 -4.75
CA PHE A 64 5.28 22.09 -5.32
C PHE A 64 4.84 22.61 -6.68
N THR A 65 5.09 21.84 -7.73
CA THR A 65 4.45 22.06 -9.01
C THR A 65 3.19 21.20 -9.06
N LYS A 66 2.05 21.82 -9.36
CA LYS A 66 0.83 21.06 -9.61
C LYS A 66 1.06 20.22 -10.86
N VAL A 67 1.07 18.89 -10.70
CA VAL A 67 0.95 17.98 -11.83
C VAL A 67 -0.51 18.02 -12.24
N ASN A 68 -0.78 18.43 -13.49
CA ASN A 68 -2.13 18.36 -14.01
C ASN A 68 -2.50 16.88 -14.16
N ASP A 69 -3.46 16.42 -13.37
CA ASP A 69 -4.20 15.22 -13.72
C ASP A 69 -4.85 15.47 -15.08
N CYS A 70 -4.89 14.44 -15.93
CA CYS A 70 -5.53 14.55 -17.23
C CYS A 70 -7.02 14.93 -17.06
N GLU A 71 -7.32 16.19 -17.39
CA GLU A 71 -8.62 16.84 -17.60
C GLU A 71 -9.78 16.38 -16.70
N ASN A 72 -10.05 17.18 -15.67
CA ASN A 72 -11.36 17.28 -15.03
C ASN A 72 -12.35 17.93 -16.02
N THR A 73 -13.13 17.13 -16.74
CA THR A 73 -14.38 17.62 -17.32
C THR A 73 -15.47 17.64 -16.24
N ASN A 74 -15.72 18.84 -15.72
CA ASN A 74 -16.96 19.29 -15.07
C ASN A 74 -17.32 18.67 -13.69
N PRO A 75 -17.47 19.47 -12.60
CA PRO A 75 -17.82 18.98 -11.26
C PRO A 75 -19.29 18.54 -11.10
N SER A 76 -19.98 18.19 -12.17
CA SER A 76 -21.40 17.82 -12.16
C SER A 76 -21.68 16.38 -12.60
N ASP A 77 -20.66 15.55 -12.86
CA ASP A 77 -20.87 14.13 -13.15
C ASP A 77 -20.64 13.27 -11.90
N THR A 78 -21.66 13.21 -11.03
CA THR A 78 -21.71 12.30 -9.88
C THR A 78 -22.14 10.89 -10.27
N THR A 79 -21.90 10.45 -11.51
CA THR A 79 -22.12 9.05 -11.86
C THR A 79 -21.03 8.21 -11.19
N PRO A 80 -21.34 7.27 -10.28
CA PRO A 80 -20.33 6.42 -9.67
C PRO A 80 -19.68 5.62 -10.78
N THR A 81 -18.42 5.92 -11.11
CA THR A 81 -17.63 5.11 -12.02
C THR A 81 -17.44 3.76 -11.34
N THR A 82 -18.29 2.79 -11.63
CA THR A 82 -18.21 1.43 -11.08
C THR A 82 -16.88 0.80 -11.52
N THR A 83 -15.86 0.91 -10.66
CA THR A 83 -14.58 0.24 -10.83
C THR A 83 -14.75 -1.24 -10.53
N THR A 84 -14.14 -2.13 -11.31
CA THR A 84 -14.26 -3.59 -11.14
C THR A 84 -13.54 -4.12 -9.88
N GLY A 85 -12.83 -3.26 -9.14
CA GLY A 85 -12.06 -3.66 -7.98
C GLY A 85 -11.54 -2.48 -7.16
N PHE A 86 -10.67 -2.79 -6.19
CA PHE A 86 -9.91 -1.77 -5.45
C PHE A 86 -9.14 -0.87 -6.42
N HIS A 87 -9.11 0.41 -6.11
CA HIS A 87 -8.34 1.40 -6.82
C HIS A 87 -7.96 2.54 -5.89
N THR A 88 -7.16 3.46 -6.38
CA THR A 88 -6.62 4.54 -5.56
C THR A 88 -6.76 5.88 -6.23
N SER A 89 -6.91 6.91 -5.40
CA SER A 89 -6.90 8.30 -5.81
C SER A 89 -6.15 9.11 -4.76
N GLY A 90 -5.04 9.73 -5.18
CA GLY A 90 -4.06 10.31 -4.28
C GLY A 90 -3.57 9.31 -3.24
N THR A 91 -3.74 9.66 -1.96
CA THR A 91 -3.32 8.85 -0.79
C THR A 91 -4.40 7.90 -0.28
N THR A 92 -5.56 7.84 -0.93
CA THR A 92 -6.71 7.07 -0.46
C THR A 92 -6.93 5.82 -1.31
N LEU A 93 -7.09 4.68 -0.65
CA LEU A 93 -7.58 3.43 -1.24
C LEU A 93 -9.09 3.43 -1.22
N TYR A 94 -9.70 3.05 -2.33
CA TYR A 94 -11.14 2.91 -2.49
C TYR A 94 -11.48 1.46 -2.82
N ASP A 95 -12.57 0.96 -2.25
CA ASP A 95 -13.14 -0.32 -2.63
C ASP A 95 -13.79 -0.27 -4.03
N ALA A 96 -14.28 -1.41 -4.52
CA ALA A 96 -14.94 -1.51 -5.82
C ALA A 96 -16.24 -0.68 -5.91
N LYS A 97 -16.82 -0.29 -4.77
CA LYS A 97 -18.03 0.53 -4.68
C LYS A 97 -17.71 2.02 -4.60
N GLY A 98 -16.43 2.40 -4.58
CA GLY A 98 -15.97 3.79 -4.47
C GLY A 98 -15.96 4.32 -3.04
N ASN A 99 -16.02 3.47 -2.01
CA ASN A 99 -15.88 3.91 -0.62
C ASN A 99 -14.40 3.91 -0.21
N PRO A 100 -13.92 4.92 0.54
CA PRO A 100 -12.62 4.86 1.17
C PRO A 100 -12.48 3.59 2.03
N PHE A 101 -11.44 2.81 1.77
CA PHE A 101 -11.14 1.58 2.48
C PHE A 101 -9.87 1.76 3.32
N ILE A 102 -10.04 1.66 4.64
CA ILE A 102 -8.94 1.74 5.60
C ILE A 102 -8.67 0.33 6.13
N MET A 103 -7.50 -0.22 5.81
CA MET A 103 -7.09 -1.54 6.29
C MET A 103 -6.97 -1.57 7.83
N ARG A 104 -7.57 -2.59 8.42
CA ARG A 104 -7.48 -2.98 9.83
C ARG A 104 -7.42 -4.51 9.86
N GLY A 105 -6.20 -5.04 9.85
CA GLY A 105 -5.98 -6.46 9.60
C GLY A 105 -4.91 -7.12 10.45
N ILE A 106 -4.78 -8.42 10.22
CA ILE A 106 -3.81 -9.32 10.86
C ILE A 106 -3.01 -10.04 9.77
N ASN A 107 -1.72 -10.27 10.02
CA ASN A 107 -0.89 -11.15 9.22
C ASN A 107 -1.12 -12.63 9.61
N TYR A 108 -1.35 -13.49 8.63
CA TYR A 108 -1.51 -14.93 8.81
C TYR A 108 -0.34 -15.68 8.14
N PRO A 109 0.56 -16.30 8.93
CA PRO A 109 1.75 -16.98 8.45
C PRO A 109 1.48 -18.35 7.77
N TYR A 110 0.66 -18.38 6.72
CA TYR A 110 0.20 -19.63 6.10
C TYR A 110 1.35 -20.53 5.61
N ALA A 111 2.40 -19.95 4.99
CA ALA A 111 3.55 -20.68 4.48
C ALA A 111 4.23 -21.60 5.53
N TRP A 112 4.15 -21.25 6.81
CA TRP A 112 4.77 -21.99 7.92
C TRP A 112 3.78 -22.84 8.72
N TYR A 113 2.47 -22.55 8.62
CA TYR A 113 1.43 -23.16 9.44
C TYR A 113 0.23 -23.62 8.60
N LYS A 114 0.52 -24.33 7.50
CA LYS A 114 -0.49 -24.95 6.63
C LYS A 114 -1.37 -25.93 7.43
N GLY A 115 -2.64 -26.05 7.04
CA GLY A 115 -3.63 -26.94 7.65
C GLY A 115 -4.40 -26.33 8.82
N GLN A 116 -4.13 -25.07 9.18
CA GLN A 116 -4.85 -24.35 10.23
C GLN A 116 -5.89 -23.36 9.68
N GLU A 117 -5.97 -23.17 8.36
CA GLU A 117 -6.73 -22.10 7.72
C GLU A 117 -8.23 -22.11 8.02
N ASP A 118 -8.83 -23.30 8.15
CA ASP A 118 -10.25 -23.47 8.48
C ASP A 118 -10.58 -23.00 9.91
N THR A 119 -9.57 -22.91 10.78
CA THR A 119 -9.73 -22.38 12.16
C THR A 119 -9.21 -20.94 12.27
N ALA A 120 -8.05 -20.66 11.68
CA ALA A 120 -7.35 -19.39 11.82
C ALA A 120 -8.08 -18.24 11.14
N ILE A 121 -8.56 -18.41 9.90
CA ILE A 121 -9.21 -17.32 9.15
C ILE A 121 -10.53 -16.89 9.80
N PRO A 122 -11.45 -17.81 10.19
CA PRO A 122 -12.63 -17.41 10.95
C PRO A 122 -12.31 -16.79 12.31
N ALA A 123 -11.25 -17.25 12.99
CA ALA A 123 -10.83 -16.65 14.25
C ALA A 123 -10.32 -15.22 14.07
N ILE A 124 -9.54 -14.95 13.01
CA ILE A 124 -9.10 -13.61 12.64
C ILE A 124 -10.32 -12.72 12.36
N ALA A 125 -11.28 -13.18 11.55
CA ALA A 125 -12.49 -12.40 11.26
C ALA A 125 -13.28 -12.02 12.52
N ARG A 126 -13.39 -12.92 13.50
CA ARG A 126 -14.05 -12.66 14.79
C ARG A 126 -13.39 -11.55 15.62
N THR A 127 -12.15 -11.15 15.32
CA THR A 127 -11.51 -10.00 15.97
C THR A 127 -12.08 -8.65 15.50
N GLY A 128 -12.89 -8.65 14.43
CA GLY A 128 -13.45 -7.43 13.82
C GLY A 128 -12.53 -6.80 12.76
N THR A 129 -11.45 -7.47 12.36
CA THR A 129 -10.62 -7.05 11.24
C THR A 129 -11.38 -7.06 9.92
N ASN A 130 -11.03 -6.16 9.01
CA ASN A 130 -11.62 -6.11 7.67
C ASN A 130 -10.71 -6.68 6.57
N CYS A 131 -9.47 -7.02 6.89
CA CYS A 131 -8.53 -7.64 5.96
C CYS A 131 -7.55 -8.59 6.64
N ILE A 132 -6.97 -9.48 5.86
CA ILE A 132 -5.95 -10.44 6.28
C ILE A 132 -4.80 -10.43 5.27
N ARG A 133 -3.57 -10.32 5.76
CA ARG A 133 -2.37 -10.47 4.92
C ARG A 133 -1.84 -11.89 5.05
N ILE A 134 -1.81 -12.64 3.94
CA ILE A 134 -1.57 -14.08 3.94
C ILE A 134 -0.18 -14.35 3.37
N VAL A 135 0.71 -14.86 4.22
CA VAL A 135 2.10 -15.21 3.89
C VAL A 135 2.15 -16.47 3.04
N MET A 136 2.65 -16.39 1.80
CA MET A 136 2.75 -17.53 0.87
C MET A 136 4.21 -17.82 0.49
N GLY A 137 4.47 -19.10 0.20
CA GLY A 137 5.73 -19.54 -0.38
C GLY A 137 5.66 -19.58 -1.90
N ASP A 138 6.64 -19.01 -2.61
CA ASP A 138 6.80 -19.15 -4.07
C ASP A 138 7.50 -20.45 -4.48
N GLY A 139 8.14 -21.13 -3.52
CA GLY A 139 8.84 -22.41 -3.70
C GLY A 139 10.36 -22.32 -3.54
N ARG A 140 10.93 -21.12 -3.35
CA ARG A 140 12.39 -20.93 -3.29
C ARG A 140 12.99 -21.19 -1.91
N GLN A 141 12.42 -20.59 -0.87
CA GLN A 141 12.79 -20.76 0.54
C GLN A 141 11.77 -21.62 1.29
N TYR A 142 10.48 -21.42 1.00
CA TYR A 142 9.38 -22.11 1.64
C TYR A 142 8.63 -23.00 0.65
N SER A 143 7.87 -23.96 1.17
CA SER A 143 7.04 -24.82 0.31
C SER A 143 6.06 -23.98 -0.50
N LYS A 144 6.09 -24.17 -1.82
CA LYS A 144 5.23 -23.45 -2.76
C LYS A 144 3.77 -23.55 -2.33
N THR A 145 3.07 -22.43 -2.30
CA THR A 145 1.63 -22.38 -2.09
C THR A 145 0.95 -22.53 -3.44
N SER A 146 0.26 -23.65 -3.64
CA SER A 146 -0.35 -24.03 -4.90
C SER A 146 -1.61 -23.22 -5.21
N LEU A 147 -2.02 -23.19 -6.48
CA LEU A 147 -3.25 -22.54 -6.92
C LEU A 147 -4.48 -22.97 -6.11
N ALA A 148 -4.62 -24.27 -5.84
CA ALA A 148 -5.74 -24.84 -5.09
C ALA A 148 -5.76 -24.38 -3.62
N GLU A 149 -4.58 -24.26 -2.99
CA GLU A 149 -4.46 -23.72 -1.64
C GLU A 149 -4.88 -22.25 -1.60
N ILE A 150 -4.41 -21.42 -2.54
CA ILE A 150 -4.80 -20.01 -2.61
C ILE A 150 -6.32 -19.89 -2.82
N GLN A 151 -6.90 -20.68 -3.72
CA GLN A 151 -8.36 -20.69 -3.94
C GLN A 151 -9.13 -21.04 -2.67
N LYS A 152 -8.65 -22.01 -1.87
CA LYS A 152 -9.25 -22.34 -0.56
C LYS A 152 -9.16 -21.15 0.40
N LEU A 153 -7.99 -20.53 0.53
CA LEU A 153 -7.75 -19.39 1.41
C LEU A 153 -8.63 -18.19 1.05
N LEU A 154 -8.74 -17.85 -0.24
CA LEU A 154 -9.58 -16.76 -0.72
C LEU A 154 -11.07 -17.02 -0.49
N ARG A 155 -11.53 -18.26 -0.66
CA ARG A 155 -12.90 -18.67 -0.32
C ARG A 155 -13.17 -18.46 1.16
N LEU A 156 -12.27 -18.92 2.04
CA LEU A 156 -12.40 -18.70 3.49
C LEU A 156 -12.43 -17.21 3.85
N CYS A 157 -11.60 -16.38 3.21
CA CYS A 157 -11.63 -14.93 3.42
C CYS A 157 -12.99 -14.35 3.02
N LYS A 158 -13.49 -14.71 1.83
CA LYS A 158 -14.79 -14.24 1.32
C LYS A 158 -15.95 -14.66 2.22
N ASP A 159 -15.98 -15.93 2.63
CA ASP A 159 -17.02 -16.48 3.52
C ASP A 159 -17.01 -15.81 4.91
N ASN A 160 -15.87 -15.24 5.30
CA ASN A 160 -15.70 -14.49 6.55
C ASN A 160 -15.62 -12.97 6.35
N HIS A 161 -16.02 -12.46 5.18
CA HIS A 161 -16.09 -11.02 4.87
C HIS A 161 -14.74 -10.27 5.03
N LEU A 162 -13.61 -10.95 4.79
CA LEU A 162 -12.27 -10.39 4.82
C LEU A 162 -11.75 -10.08 3.41
N ILE A 163 -11.12 -8.92 3.25
CA ILE A 163 -10.28 -8.64 2.09
C ILE A 163 -8.95 -9.37 2.23
N ALA A 164 -8.55 -10.13 1.22
CA ALA A 164 -7.29 -10.86 1.23
C ALA A 164 -6.18 -10.00 0.61
N ILE A 165 -5.08 -9.85 1.34
CA ILE A 165 -3.82 -9.30 0.83
C ILE A 165 -2.87 -10.48 0.69
N VAL A 166 -2.57 -10.89 -0.54
CA VAL A 166 -1.71 -12.04 -0.81
C VAL A 166 -0.28 -11.58 -1.02
N GLU A 167 0.70 -12.28 -0.43
CA GLU A 167 2.12 -11.89 -0.49
C GLU A 167 3.02 -13.12 -0.67
N ALA A 168 4.10 -12.95 -1.46
CA ALA A 168 5.13 -13.97 -1.66
C ALA A 168 6.34 -13.65 -0.78
N HIS A 169 6.66 -14.56 0.13
CA HIS A 169 7.52 -14.25 1.26
C HIS A 169 9.00 -14.54 1.00
N ASP A 170 9.29 -15.37 0.00
CA ASP A 170 10.62 -15.94 -0.20
C ASP A 170 11.67 -14.88 -0.53
N ALA A 171 11.31 -13.71 -1.06
CA ALA A 171 12.26 -12.64 -1.43
C ALA A 171 12.70 -11.74 -0.27
N THR A 172 12.23 -12.00 0.96
CA THR A 172 12.48 -11.18 2.16
C THR A 172 13.97 -10.90 2.37
N GLY A 173 14.31 -9.61 2.45
CA GLY A 173 15.66 -9.12 2.72
C GLY A 173 16.66 -9.32 1.57
N SER A 174 16.23 -9.81 0.41
CA SER A 174 17.11 -10.00 -0.74
C SER A 174 17.24 -8.72 -1.56
N ASP A 175 18.46 -8.40 -2.01
CA ASP A 175 18.73 -7.35 -3.01
C ASP A 175 18.80 -7.88 -4.43
N ASN A 176 18.66 -9.20 -4.62
CA ASN A 176 18.75 -9.82 -5.92
C ASN A 176 17.44 -9.60 -6.70
N ILE A 177 17.52 -8.93 -7.85
CA ILE A 177 16.38 -8.73 -8.75
C ILE A 177 15.72 -10.04 -9.16
N GLN A 178 16.49 -11.14 -9.27
CA GLN A 178 15.94 -12.44 -9.63
C GLN A 178 14.91 -12.93 -8.59
N ASP A 179 15.07 -12.59 -7.31
CA ASP A 179 14.14 -13.00 -6.27
C ASP A 179 12.80 -12.27 -6.39
N LEU A 180 12.81 -10.97 -6.76
CA LEU A 180 11.58 -10.24 -7.08
C LEU A 180 10.94 -10.75 -8.37
N GLU A 181 11.74 -11.07 -9.39
CA GLU A 181 11.23 -11.63 -10.64
C GLU A 181 10.59 -13.00 -10.43
N ASN A 182 11.15 -13.83 -9.55
CA ASN A 182 10.56 -15.11 -9.18
C ASN A 182 9.20 -14.93 -8.50
N ALA A 183 9.09 -13.99 -7.55
CA ALA A 183 7.80 -13.64 -6.93
C ALA A 183 6.79 -13.14 -7.98
N ALA A 184 7.20 -12.29 -8.92
CA ALA A 184 6.33 -11.83 -10.00
C ALA A 184 5.87 -12.98 -10.92
N ASN A 185 6.78 -13.89 -11.29
CA ASN A 185 6.47 -15.07 -12.11
C ASN A 185 5.51 -16.03 -11.37
N TYR A 186 5.68 -16.19 -10.06
CA TYR A 186 4.74 -16.92 -9.21
C TYR A 186 3.32 -16.32 -9.31
N TRP A 187 3.17 -14.99 -9.23
CA TRP A 187 1.85 -14.36 -9.39
C TRP A 187 1.29 -14.48 -10.81
N ILE A 188 2.13 -14.50 -11.85
CA ILE A 188 1.69 -14.76 -13.23
C ILE A 188 1.18 -16.20 -13.37
N GLU A 189 1.84 -17.16 -12.75
CA GLU A 189 1.37 -18.55 -12.67
C GLU A 189 0.03 -18.63 -11.91
N MET A 190 -0.08 -17.92 -10.79
CA MET A 190 -1.28 -17.91 -9.94
C MET A 190 -2.37 -16.93 -10.42
N LYS A 191 -2.22 -16.28 -11.58
CA LYS A 191 -3.08 -15.16 -12.02
C LYS A 191 -4.58 -15.43 -12.00
N ASN A 192 -5.00 -16.69 -12.10
CA ASN A 192 -6.41 -17.09 -12.06
C ASN A 192 -7.07 -16.88 -10.67
N VAL A 193 -6.29 -16.71 -9.60
CA VAL A 193 -6.84 -16.28 -8.28
C VAL A 193 -6.92 -14.76 -8.14
N LEU A 194 -6.27 -14.02 -9.03
CA LEU A 194 -6.20 -12.57 -9.00
C LEU A 194 -7.23 -11.95 -9.97
N ILE A 195 -7.21 -12.39 -11.23
CA ILE A 195 -8.11 -11.93 -12.29
C ILE A 195 -9.56 -12.29 -11.93
N GLY A 196 -10.45 -11.30 -11.94
CA GLY A 196 -11.85 -11.45 -11.54
C GLY A 196 -12.08 -11.35 -10.02
N ASN A 197 -11.01 -11.25 -9.22
CA ASN A 197 -11.08 -11.06 -7.77
C ASN A 197 -10.60 -9.66 -7.35
N GLU A 198 -10.58 -8.68 -8.24
CA GLU A 198 -10.05 -7.33 -7.99
C GLU A 198 -10.80 -6.57 -6.88
N ALA A 199 -12.04 -6.95 -6.58
CA ALA A 199 -12.84 -6.38 -5.49
C ALA A 199 -12.57 -7.02 -4.12
N ASN A 200 -11.88 -8.16 -4.06
CA ASN A 200 -11.69 -8.94 -2.82
C ASN A 200 -10.22 -9.26 -2.53
N VAL A 201 -9.33 -9.07 -3.50
CA VAL A 201 -7.92 -9.44 -3.41
C VAL A 201 -7.03 -8.28 -3.82
N ILE A 202 -6.09 -7.98 -2.93
CA ILE A 202 -5.00 -7.02 -3.13
C ILE A 202 -3.70 -7.82 -3.22
N LEU A 203 -2.85 -7.47 -4.18
CA LEU A 203 -1.60 -8.17 -4.44
C LEU A 203 -0.42 -7.43 -3.82
N ASN A 204 0.24 -8.01 -2.83
CA ASN A 204 1.54 -7.56 -2.34
C ASN A 204 2.63 -8.39 -3.05
N ILE A 205 3.37 -7.79 -3.99
CA ILE A 205 4.21 -8.57 -4.93
C ILE A 205 5.22 -9.48 -4.22
N ALA A 206 5.95 -8.92 -3.26
CA ALA A 206 6.95 -9.64 -2.49
C ALA A 206 7.09 -9.00 -1.12
N ASN A 207 7.24 -9.81 -0.07
CA ASN A 207 7.56 -9.34 1.27
C ASN A 207 8.99 -8.77 1.28
N GLU A 208 9.12 -7.51 1.72
CA GLU A 208 10.40 -6.88 2.11
C GLU A 208 11.59 -7.15 1.16
N TRP A 209 11.35 -7.10 -0.16
CA TRP A 209 12.41 -7.17 -1.15
C TRP A 209 13.20 -5.85 -1.23
N ALA A 210 14.49 -5.93 -1.54
CA ALA A 210 15.55 -4.93 -1.36
C ALA A 210 15.91 -4.74 0.13
N GLY A 211 16.74 -5.64 0.65
CA GLY A 211 17.22 -5.61 2.04
C GLY A 211 18.21 -4.48 2.34
N SER A 212 18.95 -4.03 1.33
CA SER A 212 19.89 -2.92 1.43
C SER A 212 19.18 -1.56 1.39
N TRP A 213 19.88 -0.55 1.91
CA TRP A 213 19.41 0.83 1.96
C TRP A 213 19.61 1.52 0.60
N ASP A 214 19.12 0.90 -0.47
CA ASP A 214 19.25 1.40 -1.85
C ASP A 214 17.88 1.55 -2.53
N SER A 215 17.39 2.79 -2.49
CA SER A 215 16.18 3.25 -3.15
C SER A 215 16.16 2.99 -4.67
N SER A 216 17.33 2.98 -5.31
CA SER A 216 17.45 2.90 -6.76
C SER A 216 17.23 1.47 -7.24
N THR A 217 17.85 0.51 -6.56
CA THR A 217 17.62 -0.93 -6.78
C THR A 217 16.15 -1.28 -6.54
N TRP A 218 15.60 -0.83 -5.41
CA TRP A 218 14.19 -1.03 -5.09
C TRP A 218 13.24 -0.48 -6.18
N ALA A 219 13.40 0.79 -6.56
CA ALA A 219 12.52 1.42 -7.54
C ALA A 219 12.63 0.76 -8.93
N SER A 220 13.87 0.49 -9.38
CA SER A 220 14.13 -0.12 -10.69
C SER A 220 13.54 -1.53 -10.78
N GLY A 221 13.64 -2.33 -9.71
CA GLY A 221 13.05 -3.66 -9.69
C GLY A 221 11.53 -3.65 -9.83
N TYR A 222 10.84 -2.79 -9.08
CA TYR A 222 9.39 -2.67 -9.20
C TYR A 222 8.93 -2.07 -10.54
N GLN A 223 9.70 -1.13 -11.11
CA GLN A 223 9.49 -0.64 -12.47
C GLN A 223 9.61 -1.74 -13.53
N GLN A 224 10.43 -2.77 -13.27
CA GLN A 224 10.58 -3.93 -14.16
C GLN A 224 9.46 -4.96 -14.01
N VAL A 225 9.02 -5.29 -12.79
CA VAL A 225 8.06 -6.39 -12.57
C VAL A 225 6.59 -5.97 -12.66
N ILE A 226 6.23 -4.73 -12.30
CA ILE A 226 4.83 -4.28 -12.38
C ILE A 226 4.29 -4.36 -13.81
N PRO A 227 4.99 -3.88 -14.86
CA PRO A 227 4.53 -4.06 -16.24
C PRO A 227 4.36 -5.52 -16.64
N LYS A 228 5.22 -6.43 -16.16
CA LYS A 228 5.07 -7.88 -16.41
C LYS A 228 3.74 -8.41 -15.85
N LEU A 229 3.41 -8.05 -14.61
CA LEU A 229 2.13 -8.43 -13.97
C LEU A 229 0.92 -7.85 -14.72
N ARG A 230 1.00 -6.57 -15.13
CA ARG A 230 -0.08 -5.92 -15.90
C ARG A 230 -0.26 -6.56 -17.28
N ASN A 231 0.83 -6.87 -17.98
CA ASN A 231 0.81 -7.55 -19.27
C ASN A 231 0.25 -8.98 -19.17
N ALA A 232 0.39 -9.63 -18.02
CA ALA A 232 -0.25 -10.92 -17.74
C ALA A 232 -1.77 -10.82 -17.46
N GLY A 233 -2.33 -9.61 -17.42
CA GLY A 233 -3.76 -9.35 -17.23
C GLY A 233 -4.16 -9.08 -15.77
N ILE A 234 -3.21 -9.05 -14.84
CA ILE A 234 -3.49 -8.81 -13.41
C ILE A 234 -3.85 -7.34 -13.20
N LYS A 235 -5.10 -7.08 -12.80
CA LYS A 235 -5.66 -5.73 -12.60
C LYS A 235 -5.89 -5.35 -11.14
N ASN A 236 -5.66 -6.27 -10.20
CA ASN A 236 -5.78 -6.02 -8.77
C ASN A 236 -4.95 -4.80 -8.36
N THR A 237 -5.41 -4.12 -7.31
CA THR A 237 -4.55 -3.14 -6.63
C THR A 237 -3.28 -3.84 -6.15
N ILE A 238 -2.14 -3.20 -6.41
CA ILE A 238 -0.82 -3.71 -6.06
C ILE A 238 -0.28 -2.93 -4.86
N VAL A 239 0.14 -3.66 -3.83
CA VAL A 239 0.95 -3.21 -2.70
C VAL A 239 2.41 -3.55 -2.99
N VAL A 240 3.29 -2.60 -2.69
CA VAL A 240 4.73 -2.77 -2.78
C VAL A 240 5.31 -2.43 -1.42
N ASP A 241 6.06 -3.37 -0.85
CA ASP A 241 6.77 -3.17 0.39
C ASP A 241 7.97 -2.26 0.15
N CYS A 242 8.44 -1.62 1.21
CA CYS A 242 9.63 -0.80 1.20
C CYS A 242 10.93 -1.63 1.26
N ALA A 243 12.03 -1.02 0.83
CA ALA A 243 13.36 -1.55 1.11
C ALA A 243 13.65 -1.57 2.63
N ALA A 244 14.35 -2.60 3.13
CA ALA A 244 14.51 -2.93 4.56
C ALA A 244 15.43 -1.98 5.35
N GLY A 245 15.65 -0.77 4.84
CA GLY A 245 16.51 0.24 5.44
C GLY A 245 15.88 1.56 5.81
N ASP A 246 14.69 1.83 5.28
CA ASP A 246 14.07 3.12 5.48
C ASP A 246 13.16 3.07 6.70
N ASN A 247 13.48 3.90 7.69
CA ASN A 247 12.52 4.34 8.69
C ASN A 247 11.26 4.80 7.92
N ILE A 248 10.06 4.35 8.36
CA ILE A 248 8.76 4.48 7.65
C ILE A 248 8.46 5.90 7.12
N GLN A 249 9.19 6.88 7.65
CA GLN A 249 9.21 8.30 7.34
C GLN A 249 9.78 8.70 5.98
N ASN A 250 10.76 7.98 5.43
CA ASN A 250 11.35 8.29 4.10
C ASN A 250 10.51 7.73 2.95
N GLN A 251 9.60 6.80 3.26
CA GLN A 251 8.84 6.02 2.28
C GLN A 251 7.69 6.81 1.64
N LEU A 252 7.04 7.71 2.38
CA LEU A 252 6.04 8.65 1.85
C LEU A 252 6.63 9.58 0.77
N LEU A 253 7.94 9.80 0.78
CA LEU A 253 8.61 10.84 -0.01
C LEU A 253 9.24 10.30 -1.29
N MET A 254 9.72 9.05 -1.27
CA MET A 254 10.04 8.32 -2.50
C MET A 254 8.81 8.00 -3.35
N GLN A 255 7.65 7.78 -2.72
CA GLN A 255 6.37 7.61 -3.42
C GLN A 255 5.96 8.85 -4.23
N VAL A 256 6.33 10.06 -3.76
CA VAL A 256 6.11 11.32 -4.50
C VAL A 256 7.04 11.43 -5.72
N LYS A 257 8.31 10.99 -5.60
CA LYS A 257 9.28 10.98 -6.72
C LYS A 257 9.01 9.87 -7.74
N VAL A 258 8.59 8.68 -7.31
CA VAL A 258 8.11 7.59 -8.18
C VAL A 258 6.61 7.81 -8.47
N SER A 259 6.24 9.04 -8.84
CA SER A 259 5.01 9.24 -9.59
C SER A 259 5.15 8.44 -10.87
N PHE A 260 4.43 7.32 -10.96
CA PHE A 260 4.43 6.44 -12.13
C PHE A 260 3.96 7.23 -13.36
N ASN A 261 4.89 7.89 -14.05
CA ASN A 261 4.72 8.36 -15.41
C ASN A 261 4.81 7.15 -16.35
N LEU A 262 3.94 6.16 -16.13
CA LEU A 262 3.65 5.13 -17.12
C LEU A 262 2.72 5.79 -18.15
N THR A 263 3.32 6.61 -19.00
CA THR A 263 2.65 7.11 -20.19
C THR A 263 2.24 5.93 -21.06
N HIS A 264 0.95 5.91 -21.41
CA HIS A 264 0.22 4.98 -22.30
C HIS A 264 -0.36 3.71 -21.63
N LYS A 265 -1.65 3.83 -21.28
CA LYS A 265 -2.61 2.85 -20.75
C LYS A 265 -2.63 2.70 -19.21
N ARG A 266 -3.48 3.57 -18.63
CA ARG A 266 -4.15 3.51 -17.32
C ARG A 266 -3.93 2.19 -16.56
N THR A 267 -3.01 2.18 -15.60
CA THR A 267 -3.03 1.26 -14.46
C THR A 267 -2.60 2.04 -13.22
N SER A 268 -3.57 2.36 -12.36
CA SER A 268 -3.35 2.98 -11.05
C SER A 268 -2.66 1.97 -10.13
N CYS A 269 -1.38 2.23 -9.79
CA CYS A 269 -0.69 1.59 -8.68
C CYS A 269 -0.61 2.61 -7.55
N SER A 270 -1.09 2.25 -6.36
CA SER A 270 -0.73 2.98 -5.14
C SER A 270 -0.16 2.04 -4.11
N LEU A 271 0.98 2.47 -3.58
CA LEU A 271 1.66 1.84 -2.49
C LEU A 271 0.94 2.13 -1.17
N PHE A 272 0.56 1.08 -0.47
CA PHE A 272 0.38 1.10 0.98
C PHE A 272 1.58 0.40 1.59
N THR A 273 2.36 1.10 2.41
CA THR A 273 3.44 0.46 3.20
C THR A 273 2.79 -0.37 4.31
N CYS A 274 2.85 -1.70 4.21
CA CYS A 274 2.31 -2.63 5.21
C CYS A 274 3.22 -2.82 6.44
N THR A 275 4.15 -1.91 6.72
CA THR A 275 5.06 -2.05 7.88
C THR A 275 4.39 -1.87 9.24
N ASN A 276 3.09 -1.56 9.31
CA ASN A 276 2.37 -1.34 10.58
C ASN A 276 1.02 -2.08 10.72
N MET A 277 0.79 -3.19 9.99
CA MET A 277 -0.19 -4.20 10.45
C MET A 277 0.46 -5.12 11.49
N LEU A 278 0.80 -4.49 12.62
CA LEU A 278 1.09 -5.02 13.96
C LEU A 278 1.93 -6.32 14.04
N VAL A 279 3.13 -6.16 14.59
CA VAL A 279 3.54 -6.99 15.72
C VAL A 279 2.75 -6.50 16.94
N PRO A 280 1.71 -7.20 17.44
CA PRO A 280 1.47 -7.21 18.85
C PRO A 280 2.22 -8.44 19.37
N THR A 281 3.38 -8.21 19.98
CA THR A 281 3.96 -9.18 20.90
C THR A 281 2.97 -9.33 22.06
N VAL A 282 1.93 -10.15 21.89
CA VAL A 282 1.16 -10.67 23.01
C VAL A 282 1.99 -11.82 23.55
N LEU A 283 2.85 -11.47 24.50
CA LEU A 283 3.51 -12.38 25.41
C LEU A 283 2.42 -13.14 26.18
N TYR A 284 1.90 -14.25 25.63
CA TYR A 284 1.14 -15.20 26.45
C TYR A 284 2.14 -15.96 27.32
N LYS A 285 2.44 -15.35 28.48
CA LYS A 285 3.03 -16.05 29.61
C LYS A 285 1.96 -17.01 30.11
N THR A 286 2.22 -18.30 29.92
CA THR A 286 1.50 -19.44 30.48
C THR A 286 1.08 -19.17 31.93
N ILE A 287 -0.22 -19.04 32.18
CA ILE A 287 -0.81 -19.32 33.50
C ILE A 287 -1.49 -20.67 33.37
N LEU A 288 -0.74 -21.72 33.71
CA LEU A 288 -1.31 -22.99 34.11
C LEU A 288 -1.68 -22.84 35.59
N THR A 289 -2.97 -22.78 35.90
CA THR A 289 -3.48 -23.05 37.23
C THR A 289 -3.52 -24.57 37.43
N HIS A 290 -2.76 -25.09 38.39
CA HIS A 290 -3.18 -26.21 39.21
C HIS A 290 -2.65 -26.02 40.64
N HIS A 291 -3.47 -26.49 41.57
CA HIS A 291 -3.41 -26.45 43.03
C HIS A 291 -2.02 -26.50 43.68
#